data_AF-A0A9W8C298-F1
#
_entry.id   AF-A0A9W8C298-F1
#
_cell.length_a   1.000
_cell.length_b   1.000
_cell.length_c   1.000
_cell.angle_alpha   90.00
_cell.angle_beta   90.00
_cell.angle_gamma   90.00
#
_symmetry.space_group_name_H-M   'P 1'
#
loop_
_entity.id
_entity.type
_entity.pdbx_description
1 polymer ?
#
loop_
_entity_poly.entity_id
_entity_poly.type
_entity_poly.pdbx_seq_one_letter_code
_entity_poly.pdbx_strand_id
1 'polypeptide(L)'
;MDNFKDPASPAKEKRANNHQDHDSHCGTDVARARWALLRQVLKEKQLDSSDVQQVSVRRFSSFNLFSRSRVTTTETGDPSDGPWVEYRSTIFPQYSALLRDNLGPLRVDEVLNSFDNTGNVYVRSVIERNRLDGLLLSSNVSTRVVRWDNEDDVSSLEGRFDVVMCADCLFLDQYRGSLVDALRRLLRPDGTALVFAPTRGDTLAEFCRLAESAGLCVCRYDNYDSNVWDLHLKMQRESKEVYDENIHYPLLLTLTHGSTPALI
;
A
#
# COMPACT_ATOMS: atom_id res chain seq x y z
N MET A 1 -69.12 -23.11 -20.88
CA MET A 1 -68.82 -22.06 -21.87
C MET A 1 -69.10 -20.74 -21.20
N ASP A 2 -68.01 -20.10 -20.78
CA ASP A 2 -67.75 -18.68 -20.53
C ASP A 2 -68.82 -17.82 -19.86
N ASN A 3 -68.57 -17.48 -18.60
CA ASN A 3 -69.08 -16.27 -17.98
C ASN A 3 -67.91 -15.41 -17.50
N PHE A 4 -67.74 -14.27 -18.16
CA PHE A 4 -66.90 -13.15 -17.71
C PHE A 4 -67.60 -12.44 -16.54
N LYS A 5 -66.92 -12.31 -15.40
CA LYS A 5 -67.15 -11.25 -14.41
C LYS A 5 -65.96 -11.20 -13.44
N ASP A 6 -65.21 -10.11 -13.46
CA ASP A 6 -64.38 -9.69 -12.32
C ASP A 6 -65.28 -9.53 -11.09
N PRO A 7 -64.82 -9.88 -9.86
CA PRO A 7 -64.10 -8.86 -9.09
C PRO A 7 -63.12 -9.35 -8.00
N ALA A 8 -62.40 -8.34 -7.48
CA ALA A 8 -61.95 -8.15 -6.08
C ALA A 8 -60.73 -8.93 -5.55
N SER A 9 -59.75 -8.14 -5.10
CA SER A 9 -58.61 -8.52 -4.24
C SER A 9 -59.05 -9.28 -2.98
N PRO A 10 -58.20 -10.23 -2.51
CA PRO A 10 -58.06 -10.51 -1.10
C PRO A 10 -56.68 -10.11 -0.59
N ALA A 11 -56.70 -9.52 0.60
CA ALA A 11 -55.55 -9.22 1.44
C ALA A 11 -54.64 -10.46 1.61
N LYS A 12 -53.33 -10.30 1.41
CA LYS A 12 -52.33 -11.29 1.80
C LYS A 12 -51.65 -10.87 3.09
N GLU A 13 -52.24 -11.39 4.16
CA GLU A 13 -51.63 -12.01 5.34
C GLU A 13 -50.11 -11.93 5.47
N LYS A 14 -49.69 -11.40 6.63
CA LYS A 14 -48.32 -11.36 7.12
C LYS A 14 -47.80 -12.79 7.33
N ARG A 15 -46.71 -13.15 6.66
CA ARG A 15 -45.79 -14.19 7.11
C ARG A 15 -44.40 -13.60 7.25
N ALA A 16 -44.04 -13.25 8.48
CA ALA A 16 -42.68 -12.88 8.83
C ALA A 16 -41.83 -14.16 8.81
N ASN A 17 -40.98 -14.29 7.79
CA ASN A 17 -39.85 -15.22 7.85
C ASN A 17 -38.64 -14.45 8.35
N ASN A 18 -38.29 -14.68 9.62
CA ASN A 18 -36.98 -14.39 10.18
C ASN A 18 -35.93 -15.14 9.36
N HIS A 19 -35.14 -14.41 8.56
CA HIS A 19 -33.77 -14.81 8.25
C HIS A 19 -32.88 -13.79 8.95
N GLN A 20 -32.21 -14.26 10.00
CA GLN A 20 -31.16 -13.52 10.69
C GLN A 20 -29.98 -13.37 9.73
N ASP A 21 -29.92 -12.21 9.10
CA ASP A 21 -28.80 -11.75 8.30
C ASP A 21 -27.78 -11.14 9.26
N HIS A 22 -26.93 -11.97 9.85
CA HIS A 22 -26.10 -11.58 11.00
C HIS A 22 -24.72 -10.99 10.64
N ASP A 23 -24.43 -10.70 9.36
CA ASP A 23 -23.10 -10.20 8.97
C ASP A 23 -23.06 -8.87 8.20
N SER A 24 -24.20 -8.19 7.96
CA SER A 24 -24.19 -6.90 7.24
C SER A 24 -24.03 -5.65 8.12
N HIS A 25 -24.13 -5.79 9.45
CA HIS A 25 -24.23 -4.61 10.34
C HIS A 25 -22.87 -3.95 10.66
N CYS A 26 -21.79 -4.73 10.74
CA CYS A 26 -20.46 -4.24 11.14
C CYS A 26 -19.87 -3.24 10.13
N GLY A 27 -20.03 -3.49 8.83
CA GLY A 27 -19.49 -2.63 7.77
C GLY A 27 -20.14 -1.24 7.71
N THR A 28 -21.45 -1.16 7.98
CA THR A 28 -22.20 0.10 7.94
C THR A 28 -21.83 1.05 9.07
N ASP A 29 -21.51 0.52 10.26
CA ASP A 29 -21.21 1.34 11.43
C ASP A 29 -19.79 1.91 11.37
N VAL A 30 -18.82 1.11 10.89
CA VAL A 30 -17.46 1.61 10.64
C VAL A 30 -17.46 2.67 9.55
N ALA A 31 -18.19 2.46 8.45
CA ALA A 31 -18.33 3.47 7.40
C ALA A 31 -18.93 4.77 7.95
N ARG A 32 -20.01 4.68 8.74
CA ARG A 32 -20.66 5.85 9.36
C ARG A 32 -19.70 6.62 10.28
N ALA A 33 -18.90 5.91 11.08
CA ALA A 33 -17.88 6.52 11.93
C ALA A 33 -16.79 7.23 11.11
N ARG A 34 -16.37 6.66 9.97
CA ARG A 34 -15.40 7.31 9.06
C ARG A 34 -15.96 8.57 8.43
N TRP A 35 -17.23 8.55 8.01
CA TRP A 35 -17.91 9.73 7.48
C TRP A 35 -18.13 10.82 8.53
N ALA A 36 -18.34 10.45 9.79
CA ALA A 36 -18.42 11.39 10.90
C ALA A 36 -17.07 12.08 11.16
N LEU A 37 -15.97 11.32 11.19
CA LEU A 37 -14.61 11.87 11.30
C LEU A 37 -14.28 12.81 10.13
N LEU A 38 -14.59 12.41 8.89
CA LEU A 38 -14.38 13.25 7.71
C LEU A 38 -15.16 14.57 7.80
N ARG A 39 -16.42 14.51 8.23
CA ARG A 39 -17.25 15.70 8.45
C ARG A 39 -16.65 16.62 9.51
N GLN A 40 -16.04 16.07 10.56
CA GLN A 40 -15.40 16.84 11.62
C GLN A 40 -14.13 17.55 11.12
N VAL A 41 -13.27 16.86 10.36
CA VAL A 41 -12.08 17.46 9.71
C VAL A 41 -12.46 18.66 8.84
N LEU A 42 -13.50 18.49 8.01
CA LEU A 42 -13.95 19.54 7.09
C LEU A 42 -14.52 20.77 7.81
N LYS A 43 -15.01 20.61 9.05
CA LYS A 43 -15.58 21.71 9.85
C LYS A 43 -14.58 22.36 10.80
N GLU A 44 -13.74 21.56 11.45
CA GLU A 44 -12.93 21.99 12.59
C GLU A 44 -11.43 22.11 12.26
N LYS A 45 -10.99 21.70 11.05
CA LYS A 45 -9.62 21.78 10.52
C LYS A 45 -8.51 21.08 11.33
N GLN A 46 -8.83 20.48 12.47
CA GLN A 46 -7.93 19.69 13.32
C GLN A 46 -8.73 18.52 13.93
N LEU A 47 -8.07 17.39 14.15
CA LEU A 47 -8.63 16.22 14.84
C LEU A 47 -7.79 15.88 16.06
N ASP A 48 -8.47 15.41 17.12
CA ASP A 48 -7.81 14.80 18.26
C ASP A 48 -7.43 13.33 17.95
N SER A 49 -6.24 12.90 18.38
CA SER A 49 -5.61 11.64 17.93
C SER A 49 -6.32 10.37 18.43
N SER A 50 -7.07 10.49 19.52
CA SER A 50 -7.79 9.39 20.18
C SER A 50 -9.00 8.89 19.38
N ASP A 51 -9.74 9.79 18.72
CA ASP A 51 -10.95 9.45 17.97
C ASP A 51 -10.64 8.75 16.64
N VAL A 52 -9.45 9.01 16.08
CA VAL A 52 -8.95 8.38 14.84
C VAL A 52 -8.61 6.90 15.07
N GLN A 53 -8.10 6.53 16.25
CA GLN A 53 -7.70 5.15 16.54
C GLN A 53 -8.89 4.18 16.60
N GLN A 54 -10.07 4.63 17.04
CA GLN A 54 -11.25 3.76 17.15
C GLN A 54 -11.82 3.33 15.78
N VAL A 55 -11.60 4.14 14.75
CA VAL A 55 -12.13 3.94 13.40
C VAL A 55 -11.02 3.57 12.39
N SER A 56 -9.76 3.62 12.81
CA SER A 56 -8.61 3.25 11.98
C SER A 56 -8.63 1.76 11.65
N VAL A 57 -8.61 1.45 10.36
CA VAL A 57 -8.42 0.09 9.84
C VAL A 57 -6.99 -0.41 10.10
N ARG A 58 -6.04 0.48 10.41
CA ARG A 58 -4.65 0.15 10.76
C ARG A 58 -4.52 -0.03 12.27
N ARG A 59 -4.96 -1.18 12.79
CA ARG A 59 -4.69 -1.57 14.18
C ARG A 59 -3.32 -2.24 14.32
N PHE A 60 -2.92 -3.03 13.32
CA PHE A 60 -1.54 -3.44 13.12
C PHE A 60 -0.84 -2.44 12.18
N SER A 61 0.33 -1.95 12.57
CA SER A 61 1.04 -0.90 11.84
C SER A 61 2.44 -1.31 11.38
N SER A 62 3.08 -2.28 12.02
CA SER A 62 4.43 -2.71 11.68
C SER A 62 4.82 -4.02 12.37
N PHE A 63 5.73 -4.77 11.72
CA PHE A 63 6.49 -5.87 12.33
C PHE A 63 7.66 -5.40 13.21
N ASN A 64 7.85 -4.08 13.36
CA ASN A 64 8.92 -3.47 14.15
C ASN A 64 10.34 -3.91 13.72
N LEU A 65 10.53 -4.10 12.42
CA LEU A 65 11.83 -4.41 11.81
C LEU A 65 12.85 -3.25 11.90
N PHE A 66 12.36 -2.06 12.29
CA PHE A 66 13.15 -0.86 12.49
C PHE A 66 12.82 -0.22 13.82
N SER A 67 13.85 0.13 14.60
CA SER A 67 13.72 1.05 15.71
C SER A 67 13.62 2.48 15.19
N ARG A 68 12.87 3.33 15.91
CA ARG A 68 12.62 4.72 15.54
C ARG A 68 13.08 5.65 16.65
N SER A 69 13.91 6.63 16.32
CA SER A 69 14.36 7.66 17.25
C SER A 69 14.21 9.05 16.64
N ARG A 70 13.64 10.00 17.39
CA ARG A 70 13.57 11.40 16.94
C ARG A 70 14.96 12.00 16.97
N VAL A 71 15.29 12.74 15.93
CA VAL A 71 16.56 13.47 15.84
C VAL A 71 16.31 14.91 16.30
N THR A 72 17.04 15.34 17.33
CA THR A 72 17.01 16.72 17.81
C THR A 72 17.79 17.60 16.84
N THR A 73 17.11 18.19 15.87
CA THR A 73 17.75 19.15 14.95
C THR A 73 18.00 20.48 15.66
N THR A 74 19.26 20.94 15.70
CA THR A 74 19.66 22.28 16.15
C THR A 74 19.53 23.35 15.05
N GLU A 75 19.12 22.97 13.84
CA GLU A 75 19.12 23.87 12.68
C GLU A 75 17.72 24.41 12.34
N THR A 76 17.73 25.69 11.96
CA THR A 76 16.62 26.53 11.50
C THR A 76 15.99 26.01 10.20
N GLY A 77 15.26 24.90 10.27
CA GLY A 77 14.35 24.47 9.21
C GLY A 77 13.01 25.22 9.29
N ASP A 78 12.31 25.32 8.15
CA ASP A 78 10.93 25.81 8.14
C ASP A 78 10.08 24.95 9.11
N PRO A 79 9.40 25.53 10.11
CA PRO A 79 8.51 24.79 11.03
C PRO A 79 7.37 24.03 10.32
N SER A 80 7.17 24.26 9.03
CA SER A 80 6.33 23.45 8.14
C SER A 80 6.84 22.01 7.95
N ASP A 81 8.16 21.80 7.89
CA ASP A 81 8.76 20.50 7.57
C ASP A 81 8.90 19.65 8.83
N GLY A 82 8.01 18.67 9.03
CA GLY A 82 7.92 17.81 10.22
C GLY A 82 9.25 17.20 10.71
N PRO A 83 9.32 16.69 11.95
CA PRO A 83 10.58 16.28 12.58
C PRO A 83 11.29 15.14 11.81
N TRP A 84 12.62 15.16 11.83
CA TRP A 84 13.44 14.06 11.35
C TRP A 84 13.42 12.89 12.34
N VAL A 85 13.29 11.68 11.80
CA VAL A 85 13.32 10.43 12.56
C VAL A 85 14.33 9.49 11.91
N GLU A 86 15.23 8.95 12.72
CA GLU A 86 16.10 7.86 12.31
C GLU A 86 15.32 6.54 12.40
N TYR A 87 15.31 5.82 11.29
CA TYR A 87 14.93 4.42 11.21
C TYR A 87 16.19 3.59 11.16
N ARG A 88 16.40 2.74 12.15
CA ARG A 88 17.57 1.85 12.24
C ARG A 88 17.10 0.41 12.23
N SER A 89 17.68 -0.41 11.36
CA SER A 89 17.32 -1.84 11.29
C SER A 89 17.63 -2.52 12.63
N THR A 90 16.68 -3.32 13.12
CA THR A 90 16.88 -4.08 14.36
C THR A 90 17.79 -5.30 14.15
N ILE A 91 17.82 -5.83 12.93
CA ILE A 91 18.61 -7.02 12.54
C ILE A 91 20.00 -6.63 12.04
N PHE A 92 20.10 -5.49 11.34
CA PHE A 92 21.36 -4.97 10.82
C PHE A 92 21.60 -3.52 11.31
N PRO A 93 21.99 -3.33 12.58
CA PRO A 93 22.08 -2.01 13.20
C PRO A 93 23.05 -1.03 12.52
N GLN A 94 23.95 -1.53 11.67
CA GLN A 94 24.83 -0.72 10.82
C GLN A 94 24.08 0.06 9.73
N TYR A 95 22.84 -0.34 9.40
CA TYR A 95 22.02 0.34 8.41
C TYR A 95 20.94 1.18 9.09
N SER A 96 20.96 2.48 8.81
CA SER A 96 19.90 3.40 9.19
C SER A 96 19.62 4.39 8.07
N ALA A 97 18.44 5.02 8.12
CA ALA A 97 18.06 6.09 7.24
C ALA A 97 17.25 7.15 8.01
N LEU A 98 17.43 8.41 7.64
CA LEU A 98 16.68 9.53 8.16
C LEU A 98 15.47 9.81 7.27
N LEU A 99 14.29 9.81 7.85
CA LEU A 99 13.03 10.12 7.16
C LEU A 99 12.33 11.28 7.85
N ARG A 100 11.54 12.04 7.08
CA ARG A 100 10.60 13.01 7.64
C ARG A 100 9.37 12.27 8.15
N ASP A 101 9.03 12.48 9.41
CA ASP A 101 7.90 11.83 10.05
C ASP A 101 6.74 12.81 10.16
N ASN A 102 5.84 12.81 9.17
CA ASN A 102 4.64 13.65 9.17
C ASN A 102 3.51 13.06 10.05
N LEU A 103 3.84 12.43 11.19
CA LEU A 103 2.86 11.85 12.11
C LEU A 103 2.17 12.89 13.02
N GLY A 104 2.20 14.17 12.64
CA GLY A 104 1.29 15.17 13.21
C GLY A 104 -0.16 14.89 12.82
N PRO A 105 -1.15 15.61 13.39
CA PRO A 105 -2.52 15.56 12.88
C PRO A 105 -2.50 15.85 11.38
N LEU A 106 -3.19 15.00 10.60
CA LEU A 106 -3.29 15.09 9.14
C LEU A 106 -3.55 16.54 8.74
N ARG A 107 -2.54 17.21 8.18
CA ARG A 107 -2.69 18.57 7.69
C ARG A 107 -3.48 18.51 6.38
N VAL A 108 -4.55 19.29 6.29
CA VAL A 108 -5.40 19.36 5.09
C VAL A 108 -4.56 19.64 3.84
N ASP A 109 -3.53 20.48 3.97
CA ASP A 109 -2.62 20.82 2.89
C ASP A 109 -1.74 19.62 2.46
N GLU A 110 -1.34 18.74 3.39
CA GLU A 110 -0.61 17.51 3.04
C GLU A 110 -1.53 16.51 2.31
N VAL A 111 -2.80 16.42 2.70
CA VAL A 111 -3.77 15.54 2.02
C VAL A 111 -4.06 16.07 0.61
N LEU A 112 -4.25 17.39 0.45
CA LEU A 112 -4.53 17.99 -0.85
C LEU A 112 -3.31 17.99 -1.78
N ASN A 113 -2.10 18.22 -1.25
CA ASN A 113 -0.85 18.20 -2.02
C ASN A 113 -0.30 16.77 -2.23
N SER A 114 -0.78 15.75 -1.51
CA SER A 114 -0.40 14.35 -1.77
C SER A 114 -0.91 13.83 -3.12
N PHE A 115 -1.85 14.53 -3.75
CA PHE A 115 -2.35 14.25 -5.09
C PHE A 115 -1.55 14.95 -6.20
N ASP A 116 -0.56 15.77 -5.87
CA ASP A 116 0.33 16.42 -6.83
C ASP A 116 1.80 15.99 -6.65
N ASN A 117 2.71 16.56 -7.44
CA ASN A 117 4.12 16.20 -7.49
C ASN A 117 4.92 16.52 -6.20
N THR A 118 4.28 16.98 -5.12
CA THR A 118 4.93 17.33 -3.84
C THR A 118 5.67 16.15 -3.21
N GLY A 119 5.26 14.90 -3.49
CA GLY A 119 5.98 13.69 -3.05
C GLY A 119 7.47 13.68 -3.45
N ASN A 120 7.85 14.24 -4.61
CA ASN A 120 9.24 14.25 -5.07
C ASN A 120 10.12 15.25 -4.30
N VAL A 121 9.56 16.36 -3.84
CA VAL A 121 10.29 17.34 -3.01
C VAL A 121 10.71 16.68 -1.69
N TYR A 122 9.79 15.92 -1.07
CA TYR A 122 10.08 15.18 0.16
C TYR A 122 11.17 14.11 -0.06
N VAL A 123 11.06 13.28 -1.10
CA VAL A 123 12.07 12.21 -1.36
C VAL A 123 13.44 12.81 -1.68
N ARG A 124 13.51 13.94 -2.41
CA ARG A 124 14.79 14.62 -2.67
C ARG A 124 15.47 15.07 -1.39
N SER A 125 14.73 15.74 -0.49
CA SER A 125 15.27 16.20 0.80
C SER A 125 15.76 15.03 1.66
N VAL A 126 15.06 13.89 1.62
CA VAL A 126 15.48 12.65 2.30
C VAL A 126 16.82 12.16 1.77
N ILE A 127 17.00 12.08 0.45
CA ILE A 127 18.27 11.63 -0.14
C ILE A 127 19.40 12.60 0.14
N GLU A 128 19.17 13.90 0.03
CA GLU A 128 20.17 14.93 0.34
C GLU A 128 20.61 14.84 1.80
N ARG A 129 19.65 14.70 2.73
CA ARG A 129 19.96 14.56 4.15
C ARG A 129 20.77 13.30 4.45
N ASN A 130 20.33 12.14 3.95
CA ASN A 130 21.04 10.88 4.17
C ASN A 130 22.43 10.88 3.51
N ARG A 131 22.61 11.61 2.41
CA ARG A 131 23.93 11.81 1.78
C ARG A 131 24.84 12.67 2.66
N LEU A 132 24.35 13.78 3.20
CA LEU A 132 25.11 14.67 4.08
C LEU A 132 25.58 13.97 5.35
N ASP A 133 24.72 13.13 5.92
CA ASP A 133 25.02 12.38 7.15
C ASP A 133 25.78 11.06 6.88
N GLY A 134 26.18 10.80 5.63
CA GLY A 134 26.99 9.63 5.26
C GLY A 134 26.28 8.28 5.37
N LEU A 135 24.94 8.28 5.40
CA LEU A 135 24.11 7.08 5.57
C LEU A 135 23.86 6.33 4.25
N LEU A 136 24.05 6.99 3.10
CA LEU A 136 23.99 6.33 1.80
C LEU A 136 25.31 5.65 1.47
N LEU A 137 25.27 4.34 1.26
CA LEU A 137 26.43 3.53 0.86
C LEU A 137 26.92 3.85 -0.57
N SER A 138 26.05 4.44 -1.40
CA SER A 138 26.35 4.84 -2.78
C SER A 138 26.15 6.33 -2.96
N SER A 139 27.06 6.96 -3.71
CA SER A 139 26.91 8.36 -4.13
C SER A 139 25.91 8.51 -5.28
N ASN A 140 25.71 7.46 -6.08
CA ASN A 140 24.85 7.46 -7.26
C ASN A 140 23.39 7.14 -6.89
N VAL A 141 22.74 8.09 -6.24
CA VAL A 141 21.33 8.01 -5.81
C VAL A 141 20.59 9.23 -6.34
N SER A 142 19.46 9.01 -7.01
CA SER A 142 18.63 10.07 -7.61
C SER A 142 17.15 9.76 -7.46
N THR A 143 16.31 10.77 -7.66
CA THR A 143 14.84 10.66 -7.60
C THR A 143 14.22 11.18 -8.87
N ARG A 144 13.06 10.62 -9.23
CA ARG A 144 12.19 11.16 -10.27
C ARG A 144 10.76 10.68 -10.06
N VAL A 145 9.82 11.45 -10.55
CA VAL A 145 8.44 10.99 -10.76
C VAL A 145 8.42 10.09 -12.00
N VAL A 146 7.80 8.92 -11.88
CA VAL A 146 7.57 8.00 -12.99
C VAL A 146 6.12 7.52 -12.88
N ARG A 147 5.26 7.96 -13.79
CA ARG A 147 3.88 7.46 -13.87
C ARG A 147 3.83 6.23 -14.76
N TRP A 148 3.30 5.12 -14.23
CA TRP A 148 3.28 3.84 -14.96
C TRP A 148 2.40 3.86 -16.20
N ASP A 149 1.40 4.73 -16.21
CA ASP A 149 0.46 4.94 -17.32
C ASP A 149 0.91 6.04 -18.30
N ASN A 150 2.11 6.60 -18.13
CA ASN A 150 2.65 7.63 -19.01
C ASN A 150 3.78 7.08 -19.88
N GLU A 151 3.58 7.14 -21.20
CA GLU A 151 4.52 6.58 -22.18
C GLU A 151 5.89 7.27 -22.16
N ASP A 152 5.95 8.59 -22.04
CA ASP A 152 7.22 9.34 -22.03
C ASP A 152 8.06 9.01 -20.79
N ASP A 153 7.40 8.88 -19.62
CA ASP A 153 8.05 8.51 -18.37
C ASP A 153 8.67 7.11 -18.47
N VAL A 154 7.90 6.12 -18.95
CA VAL A 154 8.33 4.71 -19.02
C VAL A 154 9.37 4.50 -20.11
N SER A 155 9.14 4.98 -21.33
CA SER A 155 10.04 4.79 -22.48
C SER A 155 11.44 5.36 -22.24
N SER A 156 11.55 6.47 -21.50
CA SER A 156 12.84 7.08 -21.15
C SER A 156 13.74 6.16 -20.29
N LEU A 157 13.13 5.19 -19.62
CA LEU A 157 13.74 4.28 -18.65
C LEU A 157 13.73 2.81 -19.09
N GLU A 158 13.31 2.54 -20.32
CA GLU A 158 13.16 1.19 -20.87
C GLU A 158 14.50 0.43 -20.90
N GLY A 159 14.48 -0.81 -20.41
CA GLY A 159 15.64 -1.72 -20.39
C GLY A 159 16.82 -1.23 -19.56
N ARG A 160 16.61 -0.39 -18.53
CA ARG A 160 17.72 0.21 -17.76
C ARG A 160 18.05 -0.49 -16.45
N PHE A 161 17.14 -1.28 -15.88
CA PHE A 161 17.28 -1.77 -14.52
C PHE A 161 17.49 -3.29 -14.46
N ASP A 162 18.53 -3.71 -13.74
CA ASP A 162 18.75 -5.12 -13.39
C ASP A 162 17.73 -5.59 -12.35
N VAL A 163 17.33 -4.69 -11.43
CA VAL A 163 16.31 -4.95 -10.42
C VAL A 163 15.34 -3.78 -10.32
N VAL A 164 14.04 -4.08 -10.30
CA VAL A 164 12.98 -3.11 -9.97
C VAL A 164 12.22 -3.63 -8.75
N MET A 165 11.93 -2.77 -7.77
CA MET A 165 11.21 -3.20 -6.57
C MET A 165 10.00 -2.32 -6.31
N CYS A 166 8.89 -2.92 -5.87
CA CYS A 166 7.75 -2.17 -5.35
C CYS A 166 7.10 -2.89 -4.17
N ALA A 167 6.42 -2.13 -3.31
CA ALA A 167 5.76 -2.65 -2.13
C ALA A 167 4.32 -2.14 -2.07
N ASP A 168 3.38 -3.07 -1.88
CA ASP A 168 1.95 -2.83 -1.71
C ASP A 168 1.34 -1.89 -2.75
N CYS A 169 1.65 -2.12 -4.04
CA CYS A 169 1.17 -1.30 -5.16
C CYS A 169 0.05 -1.97 -5.98
N LEU A 170 -0.45 -3.15 -5.55
CA LEU A 170 -1.31 -4.02 -6.37
C LEU A 170 -2.81 -3.72 -6.25
N PHE A 171 -3.22 -2.89 -5.29
CA PHE A 171 -4.63 -2.65 -4.96
C PHE A 171 -5.33 -1.60 -5.86
N LEU A 172 -4.60 -0.98 -6.79
CA LEU A 172 -5.13 0.05 -7.68
C LEU A 172 -5.62 -0.56 -9.00
N ASP A 173 -6.90 -0.94 -9.04
CA ASP A 173 -7.49 -1.64 -10.20
C ASP A 173 -7.22 -0.94 -11.53
N GLN A 174 -7.43 0.38 -11.60
CA GLN A 174 -7.27 1.16 -12.82
C GLN A 174 -5.83 1.22 -13.36
N TYR A 175 -4.82 0.97 -12.52
CA TYR A 175 -3.40 1.10 -12.89
C TYR A 175 -2.64 -0.23 -12.84
N ARG A 176 -3.29 -1.34 -12.48
CA ARG A 176 -2.64 -2.66 -12.35
C ARG A 176 -1.98 -3.10 -13.66
N GLY A 177 -2.67 -2.93 -14.79
CA GLY A 177 -2.11 -3.22 -16.12
C GLY A 177 -0.91 -2.34 -16.46
N SER A 178 -1.00 -1.03 -16.19
CA SER A 178 0.09 -0.09 -16.42
C SER A 178 1.31 -0.40 -15.55
N LEU A 179 1.12 -0.83 -14.30
CA LEU A 179 2.21 -1.29 -13.44
C LEU A 179 2.91 -2.53 -14.03
N VAL A 180 2.15 -3.51 -14.52
CA VAL A 180 2.72 -4.70 -15.17
C VAL A 180 3.55 -4.31 -16.40
N ASP A 181 3.01 -3.45 -17.26
CA ASP A 181 3.74 -3.00 -18.46
C ASP A 181 5.01 -2.22 -18.08
N ALA A 182 4.92 -1.32 -17.09
CA ALA A 182 6.08 -0.59 -16.59
C ALA A 182 7.15 -1.54 -16.03
N LEU A 183 6.79 -2.52 -15.18
CA LEU A 183 7.77 -3.50 -14.67
C LEU A 183 8.45 -4.25 -15.81
N ARG A 184 7.69 -4.73 -16.79
CA ARG A 184 8.22 -5.43 -17.97
C ARG A 184 9.21 -4.56 -18.75
N ARG A 185 8.85 -3.31 -19.04
CA ARG A 185 9.66 -2.42 -19.88
C ARG A 185 10.88 -1.86 -19.16
N LEU A 186 10.77 -1.54 -17.87
CA LEU A 186 11.89 -1.00 -17.09
C LEU A 186 13.02 -2.02 -16.89
N LEU A 187 12.67 -3.31 -16.82
CA LEU A 187 13.63 -4.38 -16.64
C LEU A 187 14.47 -4.63 -17.90
N ARG A 188 15.77 -4.84 -17.68
CA ARG A 188 16.66 -5.46 -18.67
C ARG A 188 16.19 -6.88 -19.01
N PRO A 189 16.64 -7.47 -20.15
CA PRO A 189 16.24 -8.82 -20.54
C PRO A 189 16.48 -9.89 -19.47
N ASP A 190 17.55 -9.76 -18.68
CA ASP A 190 17.95 -10.63 -17.56
C ASP A 190 17.57 -10.04 -16.18
N GLY A 191 16.81 -8.96 -16.16
CA GLY A 191 16.40 -8.27 -14.94
C GLY A 191 15.31 -9.01 -14.16
N THR A 192 15.22 -8.71 -12.87
CA THR A 192 14.21 -9.26 -11.95
C THR A 192 13.44 -8.15 -11.25
N ALA A 193 12.11 -8.21 -11.26
CA ALA A 193 11.29 -7.38 -10.37
C ALA A 193 10.96 -8.12 -9.07
N LEU A 194 11.06 -7.41 -7.94
CA LEU A 194 10.67 -7.90 -6.61
C LEU A 194 9.45 -7.12 -6.13
N VAL A 195 8.33 -7.82 -5.96
CA VAL A 195 7.07 -7.21 -5.53
C VAL A 195 6.69 -7.78 -4.17
N PHE A 196 6.57 -6.91 -3.18
CA PHE A 196 6.10 -7.30 -1.84
C PHE A 196 4.69 -6.79 -1.64
N ALA A 197 3.69 -7.68 -1.58
CA ALA A 197 2.31 -7.24 -1.40
C ALA A 197 1.46 -8.30 -0.68
N PRO A 198 0.54 -7.89 0.20
CA PRO A 198 -0.47 -8.79 0.72
C PRO A 198 -1.45 -9.23 -0.37
N THR A 199 -2.19 -10.31 -0.12
CA THR A 199 -3.15 -10.85 -1.09
C THR A 199 -4.25 -9.86 -1.44
N ARG A 200 -4.74 -9.14 -0.42
CA ARG A 200 -5.85 -8.16 -0.49
C ARG A 200 -6.98 -8.67 -1.37
N GLY A 201 -7.65 -9.73 -0.90
CA GLY A 201 -8.63 -10.46 -1.69
C GLY A 201 -7.96 -11.12 -2.89
N ASP A 202 -8.46 -10.82 -4.10
CA ASP A 202 -7.95 -11.39 -5.34
C ASP A 202 -6.94 -10.48 -6.07
N THR A 203 -6.64 -9.29 -5.53
CA THR A 203 -5.83 -8.27 -6.25
C THR A 203 -4.42 -8.76 -6.59
N LEU A 204 -3.77 -9.51 -5.70
CA LEU A 204 -2.47 -10.11 -5.98
C LEU A 204 -2.55 -11.18 -7.07
N ALA A 205 -3.58 -12.04 -7.03
CA ALA A 205 -3.76 -13.09 -8.03
C ALA A 205 -4.10 -12.51 -9.42
N GLU A 206 -4.90 -11.44 -9.46
CA GLU A 206 -5.17 -10.71 -10.70
C GLU A 206 -3.91 -10.06 -11.28
N PHE A 207 -3.07 -9.48 -10.44
CA PHE A 207 -1.76 -8.96 -10.87
C PHE A 207 -0.89 -10.06 -11.48
N CYS A 208 -0.81 -11.24 -10.84
CA CYS A 208 -0.06 -12.37 -11.40
C CYS A 208 -0.59 -12.78 -12.78
N ARG A 209 -1.91 -12.90 -12.96
CA ARG A 209 -2.52 -13.24 -14.26
C ARG A 209 -2.18 -12.21 -15.34
N LEU A 210 -2.20 -10.92 -15.01
CA LEU A 210 -1.84 -9.85 -15.94
C LEU A 210 -0.35 -9.90 -16.30
N ALA A 211 0.54 -10.12 -15.31
CA ALA A 211 1.97 -10.26 -15.53
C ALA A 211 2.31 -11.44 -16.45
N GLU A 212 1.71 -12.61 -16.20
CA GLU A 212 1.86 -13.79 -17.05
C GLU A 212 1.34 -13.55 -18.46
N SER A 213 0.17 -12.91 -18.59
CA SER A 213 -0.41 -12.55 -19.89
C SER A 213 0.47 -11.54 -20.67
N ALA A 214 1.25 -10.73 -19.96
CA ALA A 214 2.21 -9.80 -20.54
C ALA A 214 3.58 -10.43 -20.86
N GLY A 215 3.72 -11.76 -20.66
CA GLY A 215 4.94 -12.51 -20.97
C GLY A 215 6.00 -12.50 -19.87
N LEU A 216 5.65 -12.13 -18.63
CA LEU A 216 6.54 -12.28 -17.48
C LEU A 216 6.37 -13.66 -16.83
N CYS A 217 7.46 -14.28 -16.42
CA CYS A 217 7.43 -15.43 -15.51
C CYS A 217 7.24 -14.92 -14.08
N VAL A 218 6.26 -15.46 -13.34
CA VAL A 218 5.97 -15.08 -11.96
C VAL A 218 6.28 -16.25 -11.03
N CYS A 219 7.07 -16.02 -9.97
CA CYS A 219 7.21 -16.96 -8.86
C CYS A 219 6.74 -16.29 -7.57
N ARG A 220 6.03 -17.04 -6.73
CA ARG A 220 5.50 -16.59 -5.44
C ARG A 220 6.18 -17.30 -4.29
N TYR A 221 6.51 -16.55 -3.26
CA TYR A 221 7.15 -17.03 -2.04
C TYR A 221 6.39 -16.49 -0.83
N ASP A 222 5.87 -17.42 -0.03
CA ASP A 222 5.16 -17.09 1.20
C ASP A 222 6.20 -16.91 2.32
N ASN A 223 7.04 -17.91 2.60
CA ASN A 223 8.13 -17.82 3.58
C ASN A 223 9.46 -17.41 2.90
N TYR A 224 9.60 -16.12 2.57
CA TYR A 224 10.80 -15.58 1.92
C TYR A 224 11.91 -15.15 2.88
N ASP A 225 11.61 -14.97 4.17
CA ASP A 225 12.57 -14.66 5.23
C ASP A 225 12.09 -15.27 6.55
N SER A 226 12.97 -16.00 7.23
CA SER A 226 12.61 -16.73 8.45
C SER A 226 12.20 -15.81 9.61
N ASN A 227 12.86 -14.65 9.76
CA ASN A 227 12.53 -13.72 10.84
C ASN A 227 11.16 -13.08 10.62
N VAL A 228 10.86 -12.70 9.37
CA VAL A 228 9.55 -12.15 9.01
C VAL A 228 8.46 -13.21 9.13
N TRP A 229 8.74 -14.45 8.75
CA TRP A 229 7.81 -15.56 8.91
C TRP A 229 7.51 -15.88 10.37
N ASP A 230 8.52 -15.91 11.24
CA ASP A 230 8.32 -16.13 12.67
C ASP A 230 7.49 -15.02 13.32
N LEU A 231 7.70 -13.76 12.91
CA LEU A 231 6.87 -12.63 13.33
C LEU A 231 5.43 -12.77 12.83
N HIS A 232 5.23 -13.16 11.57
CA HIS A 232 3.91 -13.43 11.02
C HIS A 232 3.16 -14.51 11.83
N LEU A 233 3.80 -15.65 12.09
CA LEU A 233 3.23 -16.73 12.89
C LEU A 233 2.92 -16.28 14.33
N LYS A 234 3.78 -15.44 14.91
CA LYS A 234 3.53 -14.85 16.23
C LYS A 234 2.28 -13.96 16.22
N MET A 235 2.17 -13.05 15.25
CA MET A 235 1.01 -12.14 15.13
C MET A 235 -0.28 -12.91 14.90
N GLN A 236 -0.27 -13.95 14.06
CA GLN A 236 -1.41 -14.83 13.87
C GLN A 236 -1.84 -15.56 15.15
N ARG A 237 -0.93 -15.87 16.07
CA ARG A 237 -1.28 -16.56 17.33
C ARG A 237 -1.73 -15.58 18.41
N GLU A 238 -1.03 -14.47 18.56
CA GLU A 238 -1.10 -13.60 19.75
C GLU A 238 -1.88 -12.31 19.53
N SER A 239 -2.20 -11.93 18.28
CA SER A 239 -2.77 -10.62 17.96
C SER A 239 -3.82 -10.66 16.84
N LYS A 240 -4.66 -11.71 16.82
CA LYS A 240 -5.69 -11.93 15.78
C LYS A 240 -6.72 -10.80 15.68
N GLU A 241 -6.93 -10.07 16.76
CA GLU A 241 -7.86 -8.95 16.86
C GLU A 241 -7.39 -7.68 16.13
N VAL A 242 -6.09 -7.61 15.81
CA VAL A 242 -5.47 -6.49 15.07
C VAL A 242 -4.74 -6.92 13.80
N TYR A 243 -4.37 -8.20 13.68
CA TYR A 243 -3.61 -8.75 12.58
C TYR A 243 -4.46 -9.66 11.68
N ASP A 244 -4.68 -9.19 10.45
CA ASP A 244 -5.23 -9.94 9.32
C ASP A 244 -4.15 -10.17 8.24
N GLU A 245 -3.82 -11.43 7.95
CA GLU A 245 -2.82 -11.79 6.94
C GLU A 245 -3.15 -11.27 5.55
N ASN A 246 -4.43 -11.20 5.20
CA ASN A 246 -4.90 -10.81 3.88
C ASN A 246 -4.56 -9.35 3.55
N ILE A 247 -4.35 -8.50 4.57
CA ILE A 247 -4.06 -7.08 4.39
C ILE A 247 -2.73 -6.65 5.02
N HIS A 248 -2.09 -7.50 5.83
CA HIS A 248 -0.86 -7.16 6.55
C HIS A 248 0.34 -8.06 6.23
N TYR A 249 0.17 -9.30 5.75
CA TYR A 249 1.31 -10.15 5.42
C TYR A 249 1.74 -9.93 3.96
N PRO A 250 2.88 -9.28 3.69
CA PRO A 250 3.34 -9.15 2.32
C PRO A 250 3.92 -10.48 1.84
N LEU A 251 3.43 -10.99 0.71
CA LEU A 251 4.07 -12.07 -0.02
C LEU A 251 5.17 -11.51 -0.91
N LEU A 252 6.20 -12.29 -1.20
CA LEU A 252 7.19 -11.95 -2.21
C LEU A 252 6.81 -12.56 -3.56
N LEU A 253 6.72 -11.73 -4.59
CA LEU A 253 6.72 -12.17 -5.98
C LEU A 253 8.04 -11.80 -6.64
N THR A 254 8.60 -12.71 -7.43
CA THR A 254 9.70 -12.43 -8.36
C THR A 254 9.18 -12.52 -9.79
N LEU A 255 9.41 -11.48 -10.58
CA LEU A 255 9.00 -11.42 -11.98
C LEU A 255 10.24 -11.29 -12.87
N THR A 256 10.34 -12.12 -13.91
CA THR A 256 11.40 -12.04 -14.92
C THR A 256 10.80 -12.07 -16.31
N HIS A 257 11.53 -11.61 -17.33
CA HIS A 257 11.10 -11.84 -18.72
C HIS A 257 10.98 -13.36 -18.98
N GLY A 258 9.92 -13.75 -19.69
CA GLY A 258 9.80 -15.12 -20.18
C GLY A 258 10.96 -15.45 -21.11
N SER A 259 11.48 -16.68 -21.03
CA SER A 259 12.50 -17.13 -21.96
C SER A 259 11.94 -17.10 -23.38
N THR A 260 12.41 -16.18 -24.22
CA THR A 260 12.21 -16.29 -25.67
C THR A 260 12.87 -17.61 -26.08
N PRO A 261 12.15 -18.59 -26.66
CA PRO A 261 12.82 -19.75 -27.20
C PRO A 261 13.85 -19.26 -28.22
N ALA A 262 15.12 -19.56 -27.97
CA ALA A 262 16.16 -19.32 -28.95
C ALA A 262 15.72 -20.01 -30.24
N LEU A 263 15.46 -19.23 -31.29
CA LEU A 263 15.30 -19.77 -32.63
C LEU A 263 16.64 -20.40 -33.00
N ILE A 264 16.72 -21.72 -32.87
CA ILE A 264 17.81 -22.56 -33.38
C ILE A 264 17.57 -22.78 -34.87
#